data_AF-Q735E6-F1
#
_entry.id   AF-Q735E6-F1
#
_cell.length_a   1.000
_cell.length_b   1.000
_cell.length_c   1.000
_cell.angle_alpha   90.00
_cell.angle_beta   90.00
_cell.angle_gamma   90.00
#
_symmetry.space_group_name_H-M   'P 1'
#
loop_
_entity.id
_entity.type
_entity.pdbx_description
1 polymer ?
#
loop_
_entity_poly.entity_id
_entity_poly.type
_entity_poly.pdbx_seq_one_letter_code
_entity_poly.pdbx_strand_id
1 'polypeptide(L)'
;MISELNKDDFYKCNGLVNAKGQLEVKAVIAGVNPGRIFVDHISSPNAGLIWLGNNDGFFFIGNAENETFNNEMNSFIDNVIIPEARKVGLTCFEGIGNHSKWNKTIERIFQHRNLKSWNQRVYAKGRRLCGES
;
A
#
# COMPACT_ATOMS: atom_id res chain seq x y z
N MET A 1 6.98 5.74 13.90
CA MET A 1 5.88 6.68 13.58
C MET A 1 5.70 6.71 12.08
N ILE A 2 4.59 6.16 11.60
CA ILE A 2 4.18 6.27 10.19
C ILE A 2 4.00 7.75 9.82
N SER A 3 4.67 8.17 8.75
CA SER A 3 4.73 9.57 8.31
C SER A 3 4.29 9.69 6.85
N GLU A 4 3.52 10.73 6.53
CA GLU A 4 3.15 11.04 5.15
C GLU A 4 4.31 11.71 4.42
N LEU A 5 4.62 11.24 3.21
CA LEU A 5 5.60 11.87 2.34
C LEU A 5 5.02 13.08 1.61
N ASN A 6 5.86 14.08 1.40
CA ASN A 6 5.57 15.10 0.39
C ASN A 6 5.62 14.48 -1.01
N LYS A 7 4.84 15.05 -1.94
CA LYS A 7 4.82 14.57 -3.34
C LYS A 7 6.20 14.56 -3.98
N ASP A 8 7.01 15.57 -3.68
CA ASP A 8 8.38 15.68 -4.17
C ASP A 8 9.29 14.55 -3.68
N ASP A 9 8.90 13.84 -2.62
CA ASP A 9 9.64 12.74 -1.99
C ASP A 9 9.15 11.35 -2.41
N PHE A 10 8.08 11.24 -3.21
CA PHE A 10 7.48 9.95 -3.57
C PHE A 10 8.46 8.99 -4.23
N TYR A 11 9.42 9.52 -5.01
CA TYR A 11 10.45 8.74 -5.69
C TYR A 11 11.28 7.86 -4.74
N LYS A 12 11.34 8.18 -3.43
CA LYS A 12 12.03 7.37 -2.41
C LYS A 12 11.43 5.97 -2.27
N CYS A 13 10.17 5.77 -2.67
CA CYS A 13 9.50 4.47 -2.65
C CYS A 13 9.73 3.62 -3.91
N ASN A 14 10.47 4.10 -4.92
CA ASN A 14 10.72 3.33 -6.15
C ASN A 14 11.37 1.96 -5.88
N GLY A 15 12.24 1.86 -4.87
CA GLY A 15 12.88 0.60 -4.48
C GLY A 15 11.98 -0.36 -3.70
N LEU A 16 10.80 0.08 -3.27
CA LEU A 16 9.88 -0.70 -2.43
C LEU A 16 8.76 -1.39 -3.21
N VAL A 17 8.58 -1.05 -4.50
CA VAL A 17 7.49 -1.59 -5.33
C VAL A 17 7.95 -2.74 -6.20
N ASN A 18 7.02 -3.63 -6.54
CA ASN A 18 7.34 -4.76 -7.40
C ASN A 18 7.63 -4.26 -8.83
N ALA A 19 8.73 -4.75 -9.42
CA ALA A 19 9.09 -4.44 -10.80
C ALA A 19 7.99 -4.88 -11.78
N LYS A 20 7.24 -5.96 -11.48
CA LYS A 20 6.18 -6.50 -12.35
C LYS A 20 4.79 -6.14 -11.80
N GLY A 21 3.95 -5.56 -12.65
CA GLY A 21 2.57 -5.17 -12.31
C GLY A 21 2.46 -3.86 -11.52
N GLN A 22 1.29 -3.66 -10.88
CA GLN A 22 0.96 -2.53 -9.99
C GLN A 22 1.19 -1.17 -10.63
N LEU A 23 0.67 -0.98 -11.84
CA LEU A 23 0.86 0.25 -12.60
C LEU A 23 0.26 1.45 -11.86
N GLU A 24 -0.82 1.25 -11.13
CA GLU A 24 -1.51 2.24 -10.32
C GLU A 24 -0.60 2.78 -9.21
N VAL A 25 0.11 1.89 -8.50
CA VAL A 25 1.09 2.22 -7.45
C VAL A 25 2.24 3.03 -8.05
N LYS A 26 2.78 2.58 -9.18
CA LYS A 26 3.87 3.27 -9.89
C LYS A 26 3.44 4.65 -10.41
N ALA A 27 2.21 4.78 -10.89
CA ALA A 27 1.66 6.04 -11.37
C ALA A 27 1.50 7.06 -10.22
N VAL A 28 1.14 6.60 -9.01
CA VAL A 28 1.15 7.46 -7.81
C VAL A 28 2.57 7.90 -7.48
N ILE A 29 3.53 6.97 -7.41
CA ILE A 29 4.93 7.30 -7.09
C ILE A 29 5.53 8.27 -8.12
N ALA A 30 5.20 8.10 -9.40
CA ALA A 30 5.64 8.98 -10.47
C ALA A 30 4.90 10.34 -10.51
N GLY A 31 3.91 10.56 -9.62
CA GLY A 31 3.11 11.78 -9.58
C GLY A 31 2.14 11.94 -10.75
N VAL A 32 1.96 10.90 -11.57
CA VAL A 32 1.02 10.90 -12.71
C VAL A 32 -0.42 10.80 -12.22
N ASN A 33 -0.65 9.98 -11.19
CA ASN A 33 -1.96 9.80 -10.57
C ASN A 33 -2.00 10.41 -9.17
N PRO A 34 -3.18 10.89 -8.72
CA PRO A 34 -3.36 11.33 -7.34
C PRO A 34 -3.19 10.16 -6.38
N GLY A 35 -2.57 10.44 -5.24
CA GLY A 35 -2.41 9.47 -4.16
C GLY A 35 -1.62 10.05 -3.01
N ARG A 36 -1.56 9.29 -1.93
CA ARG A 36 -0.83 9.62 -0.71
C ARG A 36 0.09 8.46 -0.36
N ILE A 37 1.29 8.75 0.12
CA ILE A 37 2.27 7.73 0.50
C ILE A 37 2.64 7.93 1.95
N PHE A 38 2.48 6.88 2.74
CA PHE A 38 2.82 6.85 4.16
C PHE A 38 3.93 5.82 4.38
N VAL A 39 4.98 6.18 5.12
CA VAL A 39 6.18 5.34 5.28
C VAL A 39 6.61 5.25 6.73
N ASP A 40 7.40 4.23 7.04
CA ASP A 40 8.06 4.08 8.34
C ASP A 40 9.16 5.12 8.60
N HIS A 41 9.86 5.57 7.54
CA HIS A 41 10.92 6.58 7.65
C HIS A 41 11.01 7.47 6.40
N ILE A 42 10.91 8.80 6.56
CA ILE A 42 10.82 9.77 5.44
C ILE A 42 12.09 9.88 4.58
N SER A 43 13.27 9.67 5.16
CA SER A 43 14.56 9.76 4.44
C SER A 43 14.98 8.46 3.76
N SER A 44 14.58 7.32 4.30
CA SER A 44 14.98 5.99 3.82
C SER A 44 13.86 4.97 4.10
N PRO A 45 12.75 5.04 3.35
CA PRO A 45 11.61 4.16 3.55
C PRO A 45 12.00 2.68 3.42
N ASN A 46 11.52 1.84 4.34
CA ASN A 46 11.66 0.39 4.28
C ASN A 46 10.30 -0.30 4.11
N ALA A 47 9.22 0.26 4.67
CA ALA A 47 7.86 -0.19 4.48
C ALA A 47 6.92 1.01 4.29
N GLY A 48 5.82 0.82 3.56
CA GLY A 48 4.87 1.89 3.32
C GLY A 48 3.47 1.44 2.94
N LEU A 49 2.56 2.40 3.00
CA LEU A 49 1.16 2.30 2.59
C LEU A 49 0.90 3.39 1.55
N ILE A 50 0.41 3.00 0.38
CA ILE A 50 -0.02 3.94 -0.66
C ILE A 50 -1.54 3.93 -0.72
N TRP A 51 -2.15 5.10 -0.54
CA TRP A 51 -3.57 5.29 -0.83
C TRP A 51 -3.72 5.81 -2.25
N LEU A 52 -4.42 5.04 -3.10
CA LEU A 52 -4.77 5.44 -4.45
C LEU A 52 -5.87 6.52 -4.38
N GLY A 53 -5.53 7.78 -4.67
CA GLY A 53 -6.30 8.97 -4.27
C GLY A 53 -7.68 9.15 -4.92
N ASN A 54 -8.15 8.16 -5.68
CA ASN A 54 -9.43 8.13 -6.38
C ASN A 54 -10.30 6.92 -6.01
N ASN A 55 -9.78 5.97 -5.24
CA ASN A 55 -10.45 4.71 -4.92
C ASN A 55 -10.31 4.35 -3.44
N ASP A 56 -10.98 3.27 -3.06
CA ASP A 56 -10.84 2.58 -1.78
C ASP A 56 -9.61 1.65 -1.73
N GLY A 57 -8.75 1.67 -2.75
CA GLY A 57 -7.57 0.83 -2.85
C GLY A 57 -6.35 1.36 -2.09
N PHE A 58 -5.79 0.51 -1.22
CA PHE A 58 -4.59 0.77 -0.44
C PHE A 58 -3.55 -0.32 -0.70
N PHE A 59 -2.30 0.08 -0.96
CA PHE A 59 -1.20 -0.82 -1.25
C PHE A 59 -0.14 -0.82 -0.16
N PHE A 60 0.13 -1.98 0.41
CA PHE A 60 1.27 -2.21 1.29
C PHE A 60 2.50 -2.52 0.45
N ILE A 61 3.58 -1.76 0.65
CA ILE A 61 4.82 -1.81 -0.13
C ILE A 61 6.05 -2.01 0.76
N GLY A 62 7.14 -2.49 0.19
CA GLY A 62 8.39 -2.73 0.92
C GLY A 62 8.34 -3.94 1.86
N ASN A 63 9.07 -3.87 2.96
CA ASN A 63 9.29 -4.99 3.87
C ASN A 63 8.07 -5.32 4.76
N ALA A 64 7.39 -6.43 4.45
CA ALA A 64 6.26 -6.95 5.23
C ALA A 64 6.61 -7.41 6.67
N GLU A 65 7.90 -7.54 6.99
CA GLU A 65 8.39 -7.96 8.31
C GLU A 65 8.86 -6.76 9.15
N ASN A 66 8.57 -5.52 8.72
CA ASN A 66 8.89 -4.31 9.48
C ASN A 66 7.97 -4.17 10.70
N GLU A 67 8.37 -4.72 11.84
CA GLU A 67 7.54 -4.73 13.05
C GLU A 67 7.22 -3.33 13.59
N THR A 68 8.11 -2.35 13.46
CA THR A 68 7.82 -0.97 13.87
C THR A 68 6.64 -0.40 13.08
N PHE A 69 6.66 -0.55 11.75
CA PHE A 69 5.57 -0.13 10.89
C PHE A 69 4.28 -0.92 11.18
N ASN A 70 4.39 -2.24 11.32
CA ASN A 70 3.25 -3.14 11.51
C ASN A 70 2.53 -2.89 12.84
N ASN A 71 3.28 -2.66 13.92
CA ASN A 71 2.71 -2.42 15.26
C ASN A 71 1.96 -1.09 15.36
N GLU A 72 2.35 -0.10 14.56
CA GLU A 72 1.69 1.22 14.54
C GLU A 72 0.47 1.26 13.62
N MET A 73 0.37 0.34 12.66
CA MET A 73 -0.60 0.39 11.56
C MET A 73 -2.06 0.53 12.02
N ASN A 74 -2.46 -0.16 13.08
CA ASN A 74 -3.84 -0.07 13.57
C ASN A 74 -4.18 1.31 14.13
N SER A 75 -3.31 1.84 14.99
CA SER A 75 -3.48 3.19 15.53
C SER A 75 -3.46 4.22 14.40
N PHE A 76 -2.58 4.05 13.42
CA PHE A 76 -2.51 4.92 12.25
C PHE A 76 -3.80 4.88 11.42
N ILE A 77 -4.37 3.69 11.20
CA ILE A 77 -5.65 3.57 10.49
C ILE A 77 -6.77 4.27 11.26
N ASP A 78 -6.87 4.04 12.57
CA ASP A 78 -7.98 4.59 13.36
C ASP A 78 -7.92 6.11 13.47
N ASN A 79 -6.71 6.67 13.60
CA ASN A 79 -6.51 8.09 13.88
C ASN A 79 -6.26 8.94 12.63
N VAL A 80 -5.82 8.35 11.52
CA VAL A 80 -5.47 9.09 10.29
C VAL A 80 -6.32 8.60 9.11
N ILE A 81 -6.25 7.32 8.77
CA ILE A 81 -6.86 6.82 7.53
C ILE A 81 -8.39 6.87 7.59
N ILE A 82 -9.01 6.39 8.67
CA ILE A 82 -10.48 6.39 8.81
C ILE A 82 -11.06 7.81 8.76
N PRO A 83 -10.55 8.79 9.53
CA PRO A 83 -11.03 10.17 9.45
C PRO A 83 -10.90 10.76 8.04
N GLU A 84 -9.77 10.53 7.37
CA GLU A 84 -9.52 11.06 6.03
C GLU A 84 -10.39 10.38 4.96
N ALA A 85 -10.54 9.06 5.03
CA ALA A 85 -11.39 8.28 4.14
C ALA A 85 -12.87 8.73 4.23
N ARG A 86 -13.35 9.01 5.45
CA ARG A 86 -14.72 9.54 5.66
C ARG A 86 -14.95 10.89 5.01
N LYS A 87 -13.94 11.77 4.96
CA LYS A 87 -14.06 13.10 4.29
C LYS A 87 -14.35 12.97 2.80
N VAL A 88 -13.91 11.88 2.18
CA VAL A 88 -14.15 11.57 0.76
C VAL A 88 -15.25 10.53 0.56
N GLY A 89 -16.05 10.24 1.59
CA GLY A 89 -17.21 9.36 1.51
C GLY A 89 -16.90 7.85 1.50
N LEU A 90 -15.65 7.46 1.79
CA LEU A 90 -15.27 6.05 1.86
C LEU A 90 -15.63 5.45 3.23
N THR A 91 -16.33 4.32 3.22
CA THR A 91 -16.71 3.55 4.42
C THR A 91 -15.93 2.25 4.59
N CYS A 92 -15.17 1.87 3.57
CA CYS A 92 -14.33 0.68 3.52
C CYS A 92 -13.04 0.98 2.78
N PHE A 93 -12.05 0.10 2.92
CA PHE A 93 -10.87 0.11 2.08
C PHE A 93 -10.43 -1.31 1.73
N GLU A 94 -9.85 -1.46 0.55
CA GLU A 94 -9.24 -2.69 0.06
C GLU A 94 -7.72 -2.65 0.31
N GLY A 95 -7.21 -3.55 1.15
CA GLY A 95 -5.78 -3.66 1.42
C GLY A 95 -5.10 -4.71 0.52
N ILE A 96 -4.13 -4.28 -0.30
CA ILE A 96 -3.43 -5.12 -1.26
C ILE A 96 -1.93 -5.13 -0.95
N GLY A 97 -1.34 -6.31 -0.85
CA GLY A 97 0.11 -6.47 -0.69
C GLY A 97 0.86 -6.39 -2.01
N ASN A 98 2.01 -5.69 -2.06
CA ASN A 98 2.82 -5.62 -3.27
C ASN A 98 3.51 -6.96 -3.65
N HIS A 99 3.57 -7.90 -2.70
CA HIS A 99 4.06 -9.27 -2.85
C HIS A 99 3.42 -10.21 -1.81
N SER A 100 3.51 -11.53 -2.02
CA SER A 100 2.79 -12.54 -1.23
C SER A 100 3.06 -12.54 0.28
N LYS A 101 4.25 -12.09 0.73
CA LYS A 101 4.53 -12.00 2.18
C LYS A 101 3.57 -11.06 2.92
N TRP A 102 3.03 -10.04 2.24
CA TRP A 102 2.08 -9.11 2.84
C TRP A 102 0.76 -9.78 3.20
N ASN A 103 0.36 -10.88 2.54
CA ASN A 103 -0.92 -11.53 2.81
C ASN A 103 -1.04 -11.95 4.27
N LYS A 104 -0.04 -12.68 4.79
CA LYS A 104 0.01 -13.10 6.20
C LYS A 104 0.16 -11.91 7.15
N THR A 105 0.94 -10.90 6.76
CA THR A 105 1.13 -9.70 7.58
C THR A 105 -0.17 -8.90 7.71
N ILE A 106 -0.91 -8.67 6.62
CA ILE A 106 -2.18 -7.94 6.62
C ILE A 106 -3.22 -8.68 7.48
N GLU A 107 -3.35 -10.01 7.31
CA GLU A 107 -4.22 -10.84 8.16
C GLU A 107 -3.87 -10.70 9.64
N ARG A 108 -2.57 -10.75 9.99
CA ARG A 108 -2.09 -10.59 11.37
C ARG A 108 -2.38 -9.19 11.92
N ILE A 109 -2.03 -8.13 11.19
CA ILE A 109 -2.18 -6.75 11.65
C ILE A 109 -3.66 -6.46 11.92
N PHE A 110 -4.55 -6.89 11.04
CA PHE A 110 -5.97 -6.55 11.10
C PHE A 110 -6.87 -7.67 11.62
N GLN A 111 -6.31 -8.67 12.33
CA GLN A 111 -7.05 -9.83 12.84
C GLN A 111 -8.26 -9.49 13.74
N HIS A 112 -8.26 -8.32 14.38
CA HIS A 112 -9.37 -7.85 15.23
C HIS A 112 -10.43 -7.05 14.43
N ARG A 113 -10.18 -6.80 13.15
CA ARG A 113 -11.14 -6.18 12.23
C ARG A 113 -11.86 -7.29 11.46
N ASN A 114 -13.11 -7.05 11.06
CA ASN A 114 -13.88 -7.99 10.24
C ASN A 114 -13.36 -7.99 8.80
N LEU A 115 -12.25 -8.68 8.57
CA LEU A 115 -11.64 -8.84 7.24
C LEU A 115 -12.51 -9.74 6.37
N LYS A 116 -12.70 -9.31 5.12
CA LYS A 116 -13.14 -10.17 4.02
C LYS A 116 -11.99 -10.26 3.02
N SER A 117 -11.78 -11.44 2.47
CA SER A 117 -10.71 -11.70 1.50
C SER A 117 -11.30 -12.32 0.24
N TRP A 118 -10.80 -11.90 -0.92
CA TRP A 118 -11.18 -12.43 -2.22
C TRP A 118 -9.96 -12.51 -3.13
N ASN A 119 -10.02 -13.37 -4.14
CA ASN A 119 -8.95 -13.50 -5.11
C ASN A 119 -9.14 -12.50 -6.26
N GLN A 120 -8.19 -11.59 -6.45
CA GLN A 120 -8.14 -10.74 -7.64
C GLN A 120 -7.45 -11.49 -8.78
N ARG A 121 -8.05 -11.47 -9.97
CA ARG A 121 -7.48 -12.08 -11.18
C ARG A 121 -6.99 -10.98 -12.11
N VAL A 122 -5.72 -11.08 -12.51
CA VAL A 122 -5.11 -10.17 -13.50
C VAL A 122 -4.85 -10.98 -14.76
N TYR A 123 -5.35 -10.51 -15.90
CA TYR A 123 -5.18 -11.17 -17.20
C TYR A 123 -4.13 -10.42 -18.00
N ALA A 124 -3.05 -11.12 -18.38
CA ALA A 124 -2.08 -10.58 -19.32
C ALA A 124 -2.64 -10.63 -20.74
N LYS A 125 -2.60 -9.52 -21.48
CA LYS A 125 -2.91 -9.52 -22.91
C LYS A 125 -1.70 -10.05 -23.70
N GLY A 126 -1.70 -11.35 -24.01
CA GLY A 126 -0.76 -11.97 -24.98
C GLY A 126 0.66 -12.22 -24.47
N ARG A 127 1.39 -13.14 -25.14
CA ARG A 127 2.68 -13.72 -24.70
C ARG A 127 3.77 -12.66 -24.48
N ARG A 128 3.93 -12.20 -23.24
CA ARG A 128 5.25 -12.06 -22.61
C ARG A 128 5.13 -12.35 -21.12
N LEU A 129 5.70 -13.49 -20.80
CA LEU A 129 5.96 -14.03 -19.48
C LEU A 129 6.34 -12.92 -18.49
N CYS A 130 5.54 -12.73 -17.43
CA CYS A 130 6.11 -12.30 -16.16
C CYS A 130 7.03 -13.44 -15.71
N GLY A 131 8.27 -13.41 -16.21
CA GLY A 131 9.23 -14.49 -16.04
C GLY A 131 9.49 -14.79 -14.57
N GLU A 132 9.55 -16.07 -14.25
CA GLU A 132 10.30 -16.55 -13.10
C GLU A 132 11.74 -16.04 -13.21
N SER A 133 12.24 -15.48 -12.11
CA SER A 133 13.66 -15.39 -11.77
C SER A 133 13.74 -15.19 -10.27
#